data_AF-F2KR52-F1
#
_entry.id   AF-F2KR52-F1
#
_cell.length_a   1.000
_cell.length_b   1.000
_cell.length_c   1.000
_cell.angle_alpha   90.00
_cell.angle_beta   90.00
_cell.angle_gamma   90.00
#
_symmetry.space_group_name_H-M   'P 1'
#
loop_
_entity.id
_entity.type
_entity.pdbx_description
1 polymer ?
#
loop_
_entity_poly.entity_id
_entity_poly.type
_entity_poly.pdbx_seq_one_letter_code
_entity_poly.pdbx_strand_id
1 'polypeptide(L)' 'MSSPKKKDVRQLEIPENLAKKAEIVAKKHGYVSLTEFVRDATRRRIEELEAKAEMEGGA' A
#
# COMPACT_ATOMS: atom_id res chain seq x y z
N MET A 1 3.11 -5.79 -32.98
CA MET A 1 2.77 -6.29 -31.63
C MET A 1 3.20 -5.24 -30.62
N SER A 2 2.25 -4.52 -30.01
CA SER A 2 2.56 -3.49 -29.01
C SER A 2 3.03 -4.17 -27.72
N SER A 3 4.26 -3.89 -27.31
CA SER A 3 4.81 -4.38 -26.04
C SER A 3 4.05 -3.76 -24.87
N PRO A 4 3.69 -4.51 -23.82
CA PRO A 4 3.02 -3.94 -22.65
C PRO A 4 3.97 -2.96 -21.95
N LYS A 5 3.53 -1.71 -21.76
CA LYS A 5 4.27 -0.68 -20.99
C LYS A 5 4.62 -1.27 -19.62
N LYS A 6 5.92 -1.33 -19.28
CA LYS A 6 6.37 -1.67 -17.92
C LYS A 6 5.73 -0.69 -16.94
N LYS A 7 5.07 -1.22 -15.91
CA LYS A 7 4.61 -0.40 -14.79
C LYS A 7 5.83 -0.04 -13.95
N ASP A 8 5.98 1.23 -13.62
CA ASP A 8 7.00 1.69 -12.68
C ASP A 8 6.67 1.11 -11.29
N VAL A 9 7.44 0.11 -10.88
CA VAL A 9 7.30 -0.56 -9.59
C VAL A 9 8.59 -0.39 -8.81
N ARG A 10 8.47 -0.15 -7.50
CA ARG A 10 9.60 -0.20 -6.58
C ARG A 10 9.53 -1.48 -5.77
N GLN A 11 10.68 -2.11 -5.58
CA GLN A 11 10.84 -3.22 -4.64
C GLN A 11 11.29 -2.67 -3.29
N LEU A 12 10.71 -3.19 -2.22
CA LEU A 12 11.04 -2.82 -0.85
C LEU A 12 11.22 -4.10 -0.04
N GLU A 13 12.22 -4.11 0.82
CA GLU A 13 12.42 -5.18 1.78
C GLU A 13 11.56 -4.92 3.01
N ILE A 14 10.81 -5.93 3.43
CA ILE A 14 10.04 -5.91 4.67
C ILE A 14 10.29 -7.20 5.45
N PRO A 15 10.22 -7.16 6.79
CA PRO A 15 10.35 -8.35 7.61
C PRO A 15 9.37 -9.46 7.21
N GLU A 16 9.84 -10.71 7.14
CA GLU A 16 9.04 -11.84 6.68
C GLU A 16 7.79 -12.07 7.56
N ASN A 17 7.92 -11.86 8.87
CA ASN A 17 6.79 -11.96 9.80
C ASN A 17 5.70 -10.91 9.50
N LEU A 18 6.08 -9.71 9.07
CA LEU A 18 5.16 -8.65 8.67
C LEU A 18 4.49 -8.99 7.33
N ALA A 19 5.26 -9.49 6.36
CA ALA A 19 4.73 -9.93 5.07
C ALA A 19 3.67 -11.03 5.25
N LYS A 20 3.97 -12.07 6.05
CA LYS A 20 3.02 -13.15 6.37
C LYS A 20 1.74 -12.65 7.03
N LYS A 21 1.87 -11.73 7.99
CA LYS A 21 0.71 -11.10 8.64
C LYS A 21 -0.13 -10.32 7.62
N ALA A 22 0.51 -9.53 6.77
CA ALA A 22 -0.16 -8.75 5.73
C ALA A 22 -0.90 -9.65 4.74
N GLU A 23 -0.32 -10.79 4.33
CA GLU A 23 -1.00 -11.75 3.46
C GLU A 23 -2.25 -12.38 4.11
N ILE A 24 -2.15 -12.77 5.39
CA ILE A 24 -3.28 -13.33 6.14
C ILE A 24 -4.41 -12.30 6.23
N VAL A 25 -4.09 -11.06 6.57
CA VAL A 25 -5.06 -9.96 6.66
C VAL A 25 -5.65 -9.67 5.28
N ALA A 26 -4.83 -9.54 4.24
CA ALA A 26 -5.27 -9.31 2.87
C ALA A 26 -6.32 -10.33 2.42
N LYS A 27 -6.04 -11.63 2.63
CA LYS A 27 -6.98 -12.71 2.29
C LYS A 27 -8.29 -12.62 3.10
N LYS A 28 -8.21 -12.34 4.40
CA LYS A 28 -9.40 -12.19 5.26
C LYS A 28 -10.32 -11.04 4.82
N HIS A 29 -9.75 -9.99 4.24
CA HIS A 29 -10.49 -8.83 3.75
C HIS A 29 -10.80 -8.89 2.24
N GLY A 30 -10.59 -10.04 1.59
CA GLY A 30 -11.00 -10.27 0.21
C GLY A 30 -10.08 -9.66 -0.86
N TYR A 31 -8.87 -9.25 -0.51
CA TYR A 31 -7.90 -8.75 -1.49
C TYR A 31 -7.36 -9.91 -2.35
N VAL A 32 -7.16 -9.65 -3.64
CA VAL A 32 -6.68 -10.65 -4.61
C VAL A 32 -5.18 -10.90 -4.44
N SER A 33 -4.42 -9.90 -3.99
CA SER A 33 -2.96 -10.02 -3.80
C SER A 33 -2.44 -9.12 -2.68
N LEU A 34 -1.26 -9.47 -2.16
CA LEU A 34 -0.53 -8.62 -1.21
C LEU A 34 -0.24 -7.24 -1.81
N THR A 35 0.11 -7.18 -3.10
CA THR A 35 0.40 -5.91 -3.80
C THR A 35 -0.81 -4.98 -3.83
N GLU A 36 -2.02 -5.53 -4.05
CA GLU A 36 -3.26 -4.76 -4.02
C GLU A 36 -3.54 -4.21 -2.62
N PHE A 37 -3.42 -5.08 -1.61
CA PHE A 37 -3.57 -4.70 -0.21
C PHE A 37 -2.59 -3.59 0.20
N VAL A 38 -1.30 -3.75 -0.10
CA VAL A 38 -0.26 -2.76 0.23
C VAL A 38 -0.53 -1.44 -0.49
N ARG A 39 -0.98 -1.46 -1.75
CA ARG A 39 -1.31 -0.24 -2.49
C ARG A 39 -2.44 0.54 -1.82
N ASP A 40 -3.53 -0.14 -1.46
CA ASP A 40 -4.67 0.49 -0.79
C ASP A 40 -4.29 1.00 0.61
N ALA A 41 -3.61 0.16 1.41
CA ALA A 41 -3.14 0.54 2.74
C ALA A 41 -2.20 1.76 2.70
N THR A 42 -1.26 1.79 1.75
CA THR A 42 -0.33 2.92 1.58
C THR A 42 -1.07 4.20 1.20
N ARG A 43 -2.03 4.11 0.27
CA ARG A 43 -2.84 5.27 -0.14
C ARG A 43 -3.60 5.86 1.04
N ARG A 44 -4.37 5.03 1.75
CA ARG A 44 -5.15 5.48 2.93
C ARG A 44 -4.26 6.12 3.98
N ARG A 45 -3.07 5.54 4.21
CA ARG A 45 -2.13 6.10 5.18
C ARG A 45 -1.58 7.47 4.75
N ILE A 46 -1.35 7.67 3.46
CA ILE A 46 -0.93 8.98 2.94
C ILE A 46 -2.06 10.00 3.13
N GLU A 47 -3.28 9.67 2.73
CA GLU A 47 -4.46 10.55 2.88
C GLU A 47 -4.68 10.94 4.36
N GLU A 48 -4.56 10.00 5.29
CA GLU A 48 -4.64 10.27 6.73
C GLU A 48 -3.55 11.24 7.22
N LEU A 49 -2.33 11.11 6.71
CA LEU A 49 -1.20 11.94 7.12
C LEU A 49 -1.27 13.33 6.51
N GLU A 50 -1.72 13.44 5.26
CA GLU A 50 -1.97 14.72 4.59
C GLU A 50 -3.09 15.49 5.31
N ALA A 51 -4.22 14.83 5.60
CA ALA A 51 -5.32 15.44 6.34
C ALA A 51 -4.88 15.92 7.75
N LYS A 52 -4.01 15.17 8.44
CA LYS A 52 -3.45 15.60 9.72
C LYS A 52 -2.52 16.80 9.59
N ALA A 53 -1.65 16.79 8.58
CA ALA A 53 -0.74 17.90 8.33
C ALA A 53 -1.49 19.20 7.99
N GLU A 54 -2.61 19.11 7.25
CA GLU A 54 -3.46 20.25 6.95
C GLU A 54 -4.17 20.81 8.19
N MET A 55 -4.60 19.94 9.13
CA MET A 55 -5.20 20.38 10.40
C MET A 55 -4.17 20.99 11.36
N GLU A 56 -2.92 20.52 11.36
CA GLU A 56 -1.85 21.02 12.23
C GLU A 56 -1.14 22.27 11.66
N GLY A 57 -1.21 22.50 10.35
CA GLY A 57 -0.63 23.66 9.67
C GLY A 57 -1.51 24.92 9.64
N GLY A 58 -2.70 24.87 10.25
CA GLY A 58 -3.60 26.01 10.43
C GLY A 58 -3.43 26.66 11.80
N ALA A 59 -2.26 27.25 12.08
CA ALA A 59 -1.99 28.06 13.26
C ALA A 59 -1.09 29.26 12.91
#